data_AF-A0A2D7NTA7-F1
#
_entry.id   AF-A0A2D7NTA7-F1
#
_cell.length_a   1.000
_cell.length_b   1.000
_cell.length_c   1.000
_cell.angle_alpha   90.00
_cell.angle_beta   90.00
_cell.angle_gamma   90.00
#
_symmetry.space_group_name_H-M   'P 1'
#
loop_
_entity.id
_entity.type
_entity.pdbx_description
1 polymer ?
#
loop_
_entity_poly.entity_id
_entity_poly.type
_entity_poly.pdbx_seq_one_letter_code
_entity_poly.pdbx_strand_id
1 'polypeptide(L)'
;MLGHEAHRWSVIYLNRSLMLIQGLLFTRHQIFGIEKIPKNQAIIVVSNHQNMMDIPPLIWYFRNQHVKFISKKELGRGIPSISFNLRKGGSLLIDRNSRNTAIAQITQYGHHIYKKNMPLLFFLKERGVIVPP
;
A
#
# COMPACT_ATOMS: atom_id res chain seq x y z
N MET A 1 3.11 -1.84 -22.16
CA MET A 1 4.14 -2.04 -21.11
C MET A 1 4.76 -0.73 -20.62
N LEU A 2 5.03 0.27 -21.47
CA LEU A 2 5.64 1.55 -21.08
C LEU A 2 4.86 2.35 -20.01
N GLY A 3 3.53 2.42 -20.13
CA GLY A 3 2.71 3.25 -19.22
C GLY A 3 2.67 2.78 -17.76
N HIS A 4 2.71 1.47 -17.51
CA HIS A 4 2.64 0.92 -16.15
C HIS A 4 3.95 1.13 -15.38
N GLU A 5 5.09 0.86 -16.01
CA GLU A 5 6.40 1.11 -15.40
C GLU A 5 6.64 2.62 -15.22
N ALA A 6 6.30 3.45 -16.22
CA ALA A 6 6.38 4.90 -16.08
C ALA A 6 5.52 5.40 -14.91
N HIS A 7 4.28 4.93 -14.79
CA HIS A 7 3.41 5.27 -13.67
C HIS A 7 4.02 4.85 -12.32
N ARG A 8 4.55 3.63 -12.23
CA ARG A 8 5.23 3.12 -11.02
C ARG A 8 6.39 4.04 -10.62
N TRP A 9 7.28 4.37 -11.56
CA TRP A 9 8.41 5.26 -11.28
C TRP A 9 7.96 6.66 -10.85
N SER A 10 6.95 7.23 -11.51
CA SER A 10 6.37 8.52 -11.10
C SER A 10 5.86 8.50 -9.66
N VAL A 11 5.19 7.43 -9.24
CA VAL A 11 4.72 7.26 -7.86
C VAL A 11 5.90 7.14 -6.89
N ILE A 12 6.93 6.37 -7.23
CA ILE A 12 8.14 6.22 -6.41
C ILE A 12 8.83 7.57 -6.19
N TYR A 13 9.07 8.33 -7.26
CA TYR A 13 9.73 9.63 -7.18
C TYR A 13 8.88 10.67 -6.46
N LEU A 14 7.57 10.69 -6.68
CA LEU A 14 6.65 11.55 -5.92
C LEU A 14 6.79 11.29 -4.41
N ASN A 15 6.74 10.02 -3.98
CA ASN A 15 6.82 9.68 -2.57
C ASN A 15 8.21 9.97 -1.99
N ARG A 16 9.28 9.82 -2.78
CA ARG A 16 10.62 10.26 -2.39
C ARG A 16 10.67 11.77 -2.13
N SER A 17 10.10 12.57 -3.02
CA SER A 17 10.06 14.03 -2.87
C SER A 17 9.24 14.43 -1.63
N LEU A 18 8.12 13.77 -1.37
CA LEU A 18 7.33 13.98 -0.16
C LEU A 18 8.13 13.65 1.11
N MET A 19 8.89 12.56 1.12
CA MET A 19 9.79 12.25 2.25
C MET A 19 10.90 13.29 2.44
N LEU A 20 11.44 13.84 1.35
CA LEU A 20 12.45 14.90 1.43
C LEU A 20 11.85 16.19 2.02
N ILE A 21 10.64 16.56 1.60
CA ILE A 21 9.89 17.68 2.18
C ILE A 21 9.62 17.44 3.67
N GLN A 22 9.28 16.21 4.07
CA GLN A 22 9.16 15.84 5.48
C GLN A 22 10.47 16.05 6.25
N GLY A 23 11.61 15.68 5.64
CA GLY A 23 12.93 15.95 6.20
C GLY A 23 13.22 17.45 6.38
N LEU A 24 12.79 18.30 5.45
CA LEU A 24 12.89 19.77 5.56
C LEU A 24 12.03 20.31 6.71
N LEU A 25 10.90 19.66 7.00
CA LEU A 25 10.05 19.94 8.16
C LEU A 25 10.55 19.26 9.45
N PHE A 26 11.80 18.83 9.47
CA PHE A 26 12.47 18.17 10.60
C PHE A 26 11.91 16.81 11.00
N THR A 27 11.12 16.16 10.14
CA THR A 27 10.67 14.78 10.35
C THR A 27 11.76 13.80 9.92
N ARG A 28 12.15 12.88 10.81
CA ARG A 28 13.13 11.82 10.52
C ARG A 28 12.43 10.47 10.48
N HIS A 29 12.72 9.70 9.43
CA HIS A 29 12.26 8.31 9.30
C HIS A 29 13.41 7.37 9.61
N GLN A 30 13.19 6.42 10.53
CA GLN A 30 14.11 5.33 10.81
C GLN A 30 13.48 4.01 10.39
N ILE A 31 14.28 3.16 9.75
CA ILE A 31 13.86 1.83 9.32
C ILE A 31 14.90 0.81 9.69
N PHE A 32 14.41 -0.32 10.17
CA PHE A 32 15.19 -1.45 10.61
C PHE A 32 14.63 -2.71 9.95
N GLY A 33 15.48 -3.66 9.57
CA GLY A 33 15.03 -4.95 9.06
C GLY A 33 14.58 -4.95 7.60
N ILE A 34 14.78 -3.86 6.84
CA ILE A 34 14.40 -3.80 5.42
C ILE A 34 15.18 -4.82 4.58
N GLU A 35 16.41 -5.13 5.00
CA GLU A 35 17.28 -6.14 4.40
C GLU A 35 16.73 -7.56 4.51
N LYS A 36 15.86 -7.81 5.50
CA LYS A 36 15.22 -9.11 5.72
C LYS A 36 14.01 -9.33 4.82
N ILE A 37 13.56 -8.31 4.11
CA ILE A 37 12.35 -8.39 3.30
C ILE A 37 12.67 -9.08 1.99
N PRO A 38 12.03 -10.22 1.68
CA PRO A 38 12.30 -10.95 0.47
C PRO A 38 11.85 -10.14 -0.76
N LYS A 39 12.61 -10.27 -1.85
CA LYS A 39 12.40 -9.47 -3.07
C LYS A 39 11.56 -10.18 -4.13
N ASN A 40 11.52 -11.51 -4.12
CA ASN A 40 10.95 -12.34 -5.19
C ASN A 40 9.77 -13.21 -4.72
N GLN A 41 9.12 -12.86 -3.60
CA GLN A 41 7.94 -13.55 -3.11
C GLN A 41 6.90 -12.57 -2.58
N ALA A 42 5.64 -13.01 -2.60
CA ALA A 42 4.52 -12.31 -2.00
C ALA A 42 4.81 -12.09 -0.51
N ILE A 43 4.60 -10.86 -0.07
CA ILE A 43 4.65 -10.49 1.35
C ILE A 43 3.35 -9.85 1.75
N ILE A 44 2.97 -10.04 3.01
CA ILE A 44 1.87 -9.32 3.65
C ILE A 44 2.50 -8.39 4.68
N VAL A 45 2.39 -7.10 4.42
CA VAL A 45 2.84 -6.03 5.31
C VAL A 45 1.65 -5.54 6.10
N VAL A 46 1.74 -5.68 7.41
CA VAL A 46 0.72 -5.22 8.34
C VAL A 46 1.29 -4.04 9.10
N SER A 47 0.62 -2.89 9.02
CA SER A 47 1.05 -1.65 9.69
C SER A 47 -0.11 -1.03 10.46
N ASN A 48 0.19 -0.25 11.49
CA ASN A 48 -0.73 0.78 11.97
C ASN A 48 -0.73 1.96 10.98
N HIS A 49 -1.79 2.78 10.99
CA HIS A 49 -1.85 4.04 10.24
C HIS A 49 -2.25 5.15 11.21
N GLN A 50 -1.32 6.05 11.48
CA GLN A 50 -1.54 7.20 12.35
C GLN A 50 -1.98 8.41 11.53
N ASN A 51 -1.35 8.66 10.38
CA ASN A 51 -1.73 9.75 9.50
C ASN A 51 -1.17 9.56 8.07
N MET A 52 -1.54 10.47 7.16
CA MET A 52 -1.17 10.37 5.75
C MET A 52 0.35 10.44 5.47
N MET A 53 1.14 10.98 6.40
CA MET A 53 2.60 11.08 6.29
C MET A 53 3.30 9.73 6.48
N ASP A 54 2.59 8.71 6.95
CA ASP A 54 3.09 7.33 7.00
C ASP A 54 3.23 6.72 5.59
N ILE A 55 2.44 7.21 4.62
CA ILE A 55 2.36 6.60 3.28
C ILE A 55 3.64 6.77 2.47
N PRO A 56 4.25 7.98 2.35
CA PRO A 56 5.46 8.16 1.58
C PRO A 56 6.64 7.26 1.99
N PRO A 57 7.04 7.15 3.27
CA PRO A 57 8.09 6.22 3.66
C PRO A 57 7.70 4.78 3.34
N LEU A 58 6.48 4.33 3.62
CA LEU A 58 6.08 2.96 3.30
C LEU A 58 6.19 2.65 1.79
N ILE A 59 5.69 3.53 0.92
CA ILE A 59 5.81 3.35 -0.53
C ILE A 59 7.28 3.34 -0.97
N TRP A 60 8.10 4.25 -0.45
CA TRP A 60 9.50 4.35 -0.84
C TRP A 60 10.32 3.15 -0.41
N TYR A 61 10.16 2.69 0.83
CA TYR A 61 10.99 1.61 1.36
C TYR A 61 10.55 0.23 0.86
N PHE A 62 9.26 0.04 0.58
CA PHE A 62 8.73 -1.15 -0.09
C PHE A 62 8.67 -1.04 -1.62
N ARG A 63 9.36 -0.07 -2.24
CA ARG A 63 9.31 0.18 -3.70
C ARG A 63 9.76 -1.00 -4.56
N ASN A 64 10.64 -1.85 -4.03
CA ASN A 64 11.14 -3.03 -4.73
C ASN A 64 10.04 -4.10 -4.85
N GLN A 65 9.29 -4.31 -3.77
CA GLN A 65 8.15 -5.21 -3.71
C GLN A 65 6.96 -4.65 -4.49
N HIS A 66 6.79 -3.32 -4.53
CA HIS A 66 5.66 -2.68 -5.21
C HIS A 66 4.31 -3.10 -4.61
N VAL A 67 4.23 -2.98 -3.28
CA VAL A 67 3.07 -3.34 -2.44
C VAL A 67 1.76 -2.76 -2.97
N LYS A 68 0.70 -3.56 -2.89
CA LYS A 68 -0.68 -3.15 -3.18
C LYS A 68 -1.43 -2.86 -1.90
N PHE A 69 -2.37 -1.93 -1.97
CA PHE A 69 -3.10 -1.50 -0.78
C PHE A 69 -4.51 -2.07 -0.73
N ILE A 70 -5.02 -2.31 0.47
CA ILE A 70 -6.46 -2.43 0.73
C ILE A 70 -6.94 -1.09 1.28
N SER A 71 -7.73 -0.37 0.51
CA SER A 71 -8.12 1.01 0.79
C SER A 71 -9.63 1.21 0.77
N LYS A 72 -10.10 2.29 1.38
CA LYS A 72 -11.52 2.67 1.35
C LYS A 72 -11.96 3.02 -0.07
N LYS A 73 -13.15 2.58 -0.50
CA LYS A 73 -13.70 2.88 -1.84
C LYS A 73 -13.75 4.37 -2.17
N GLU A 74 -13.94 5.21 -1.16
CA GLU A 74 -14.01 6.66 -1.29
C GLU A 74 -12.68 7.24 -1.80
N LEU A 75 -11.55 6.65 -1.42
CA LEU A 75 -10.22 7.06 -1.91
C LEU A 75 -10.00 6.73 -3.39
N GLY A 76 -10.89 5.93 -3.98
CA GLY A 76 -10.95 5.72 -5.42
C GLY A 76 -11.43 6.95 -6.20
N ARG A 77 -11.83 8.04 -5.53
CA ARG A 77 -12.27 9.30 -6.13
C ARG A 77 -11.82 10.51 -5.30
N GLY A 78 -11.70 11.67 -5.94
CA GLY A 78 -11.39 12.94 -5.27
C GLY A 78 -9.94 13.39 -5.46
N ILE A 79 -8.96 12.71 -4.85
CA ILE A 79 -7.55 13.14 -4.91
C ILE A 79 -6.87 12.52 -6.14
N PRO A 80 -6.48 13.29 -7.18
CA PRO A 80 -6.04 12.74 -8.46
C PRO A 80 -4.90 11.72 -8.35
N SER A 81 -3.83 12.07 -7.63
CA SER A 81 -2.65 11.20 -7.46
C SER A 81 -2.99 9.89 -6.74
N ILE A 82 -3.65 9.99 -5.58
CA ILE A 82 -4.02 8.84 -4.74
C ILE A 82 -5.03 7.95 -5.47
N SER A 83 -6.09 8.54 -6.02
CA SER A 83 -7.17 7.81 -6.66
C SER A 83 -6.69 7.08 -7.90
N PHE A 84 -5.83 7.74 -8.72
CA PHE A 84 -5.26 7.11 -9.90
C PHE A 84 -4.34 5.94 -9.53
N ASN A 85 -3.46 6.13 -8.54
CA ASN A 85 -2.57 5.06 -8.07
C ASN A 85 -3.36 3.87 -7.49
N LEU A 86 -4.43 4.09 -6.73
CA LEU A 86 -5.24 3.01 -6.20
C LEU A 86 -5.97 2.23 -7.30
N ARG A 87 -6.55 2.93 -8.29
CA ARG A 87 -7.30 2.29 -9.39
C ARG A 87 -6.41 1.60 -10.43
N LYS A 88 -5.24 2.18 -10.74
CA LYS A 88 -4.35 1.69 -11.80
C LYS A 88 -3.12 0.94 -11.30
N GLY A 89 -2.78 1.11 -10.02
CA GLY A 89 -1.68 0.40 -9.36
C GLY A 89 -2.05 -1.01 -8.91
N GLY A 90 -3.31 -1.45 -9.07
CA GLY A 90 -3.75 -2.81 -8.76
C GLY A 90 -4.12 -3.04 -7.30
N SER A 91 -4.51 -1.98 -6.57
CA SER A 91 -4.99 -2.05 -5.18
C SER A 91 -6.46 -2.45 -5.10
N LEU A 92 -6.90 -2.96 -3.95
CA LEU A 92 -8.31 -3.26 -3.67
C LEU A 92 -8.98 -2.08 -2.98
N LEU A 93 -10.12 -1.65 -3.53
CA LEU A 93 -10.98 -0.64 -2.94
C LEU A 93 -12.22 -1.32 -2.32
N ILE A 94 -12.36 -1.24 -1.00
CA ILE A 94 -13.44 -1.88 -0.25
C ILE A 94 -14.45 -0.87 0.28
N ASP A 95 -15.72 -1.27 0.31
CA ASP A 95 -16.75 -0.56 1.06
C ASP A 95 -16.69 -0.97 2.54
N ARG A 96 -16.23 -0.08 3.42
CA ARG A 96 -16.19 -0.38 4.86
C ARG A 96 -17.56 -0.36 5.54
N ASN A 97 -18.60 0.12 4.87
CA ASN A 97 -19.96 0.12 5.41
C ASN A 97 -20.63 -1.25 5.26
N SER A 98 -20.19 -2.08 4.29
CA SER A 98 -20.69 -3.44 4.11
C SER A 98 -19.64 -4.46 4.55
N ARG A 99 -19.62 -4.81 5.85
CA ARG A 99 -18.60 -5.69 6.45
C ARG A 99 -18.52 -7.05 5.75
N ASN A 100 -19.65 -7.72 5.49
CA ASN A 100 -19.67 -9.05 4.87
C ASN A 100 -19.10 -9.01 3.44
N THR A 101 -19.50 -8.01 2.66
CA THR A 101 -18.97 -7.80 1.30
C THR A 101 -17.48 -7.49 1.32
N ALA A 102 -17.02 -6.65 2.24
CA ALA A 102 -15.61 -6.31 2.38
C ALA A 102 -14.76 -7.55 2.72
N ILE A 103 -15.22 -8.40 3.65
CA ILE A 103 -14.53 -9.65 3.99
C ILE A 103 -14.44 -10.56 2.77
N ALA A 104 -15.54 -10.77 2.04
CA ALA A 104 -15.53 -11.59 0.83
C ALA A 104 -14.55 -11.06 -0.24
N GLN A 105 -14.53 -9.74 -0.47
CA GLN A 105 -13.60 -9.10 -1.40
C GLN A 105 -12.14 -9.24 -0.96
N ILE A 106 -11.85 -9.05 0.32
CA ILE A 106 -10.50 -9.22 0.88
C ILE A 106 -10.04 -10.67 0.72
N THR A 107 -10.89 -11.65 1.02
CA THR A 107 -10.58 -13.08 0.84
C THR A 107 -10.28 -13.41 -0.61
N GLN A 108 -11.14 -12.99 -1.55
CA GLN A 108 -10.92 -13.21 -2.98
C GLN A 108 -9.62 -12.56 -3.47
N TYR A 109 -9.34 -11.34 -3.00
CA TYR A 109 -8.15 -10.61 -3.36
C TYR A 109 -6.87 -11.21 -2.74
N GLY A 110 -6.96 -11.77 -1.53
CA GLY A 110 -5.87 -12.54 -0.91
C GLY A 110 -5.47 -13.74 -1.77
N HIS A 111 -6.45 -14.52 -2.26
CA HIS A 111 -6.17 -15.60 -3.22
C HIS A 111 -5.57 -15.09 -4.53
N HIS A 112 -6.01 -13.94 -5.03
CA HIS A 112 -5.46 -13.33 -6.24
C HIS A 112 -3.98 -12.93 -6.08
N ILE A 113 -3.67 -12.28 -4.96
CA ILE A 113 -2.32 -11.84 -4.60
C ILE A 113 -1.40 -13.03 -4.46
N TYR A 114 -1.84 -14.08 -3.76
CA TYR A 114 -1.08 -15.32 -3.61
C TYR A 114 -0.77 -15.97 -4.97
N LYS A 115 -1.80 -16.18 -5.81
CA LYS A 115 -1.63 -16.78 -7.14
C LYS A 115 -0.72 -15.98 -8.06
N LYS A 116 -0.70 -14.64 -7.93
CA LYS A 116 0.13 -13.75 -8.75
C LYS A 116 1.46 -13.36 -8.09
N ASN A 117 1.78 -13.94 -6.95
CA ASN A 117 2.98 -13.61 -6.17
C ASN A 117 3.13 -12.09 -5.91
N MET A 118 2.02 -11.40 -5.68
CA MET A 118 2.01 -9.96 -5.45
C MET A 118 2.19 -9.66 -3.96
N PRO A 119 2.78 -8.52 -3.58
CA PRO A 119 2.84 -8.12 -2.19
C PRO A 119 1.68 -7.19 -1.82
N LEU A 120 1.22 -7.33 -0.58
CA LEU A 120 0.09 -6.60 -0.01
C LEU A 120 0.55 -5.80 1.19
N LEU A 121 0.09 -4.57 1.31
CA LEU A 121 0.19 -3.76 2.52
C LEU A 121 -1.21 -3.34 2.94
N PHE A 122 -1.56 -3.58 4.19
CA PHE A 122 -2.80 -3.06 4.74
C PHE A 122 -2.59 -2.49 6.14
N PHE A 123 -3.48 -1.56 6.47
CA PHE A 123 -3.47 -0.87 7.74
C PHE A 123 -4.51 -1.46 8.69
N LEU A 124 -4.05 -1.97 9.83
CA LEU A 124 -4.95 -2.32 10.93
C LEU A 124 -5.52 -1.04 11.53
N LYS A 125 -6.84 -1.03 11.70
CA LYS A 125 -7.44 -0.21 12.76
C LYS A 125 -7.10 -0.92 14.08
N GLU A 126 -6.96 -0.20 15.20
CA GLU A 126 -6.61 -0.73 16.54
C GLU A 126 -7.57 -1.78 17.14
N ARG A 127 -8.30 -2.54 16.32
CA ARG A 127 -8.97 -3.78 16.71
C ARG A 127 -8.54 -4.86 15.72
N GLY A 128 -7.73 -5.78 16.24
CA GLY A 128 -7.02 -6.82 15.50
C GLY A 128 -7.93 -7.55 14.51
N VAL A 129 -7.49 -7.58 13.26
CA VAL A 129 -7.93 -8.59 12.32
C VAL A 129 -6.81 -9.62 12.28
N ILE A 130 -7.04 -10.73 12.97
CA ILE A 130 -6.23 -11.94 12.85
C ILE A 130 -6.50 -12.47 11.45
N VAL A 131 -5.48 -12.48 10.59
CA VAL A 131 -5.52 -13.24 9.35
C VAL A 131 -5.02 -14.64 9.70
N PRO A 132 -5.83 -15.71 9.57
CA PRO A 132 -5.36 -17.06 9.81
C PRO A 132 -4.27 -17.45 8.79
N PRO A 133 -3.41 -18.43 9.13
CA PRO A 133 -2.27 -18.85 8.31
C PRO A 133 -2.68 -19.28 6.89
#